data_AF-A0A667X4A9-F1
#
_entry.id   AF-A0A667X4A9-F1
#
_cell.length_a   1.000
_cell.length_b   1.000
_cell.length_c   1.000
_cell.angle_alpha   90.00
_cell.angle_beta   90.00
_cell.angle_gamma   90.00
#
_symmetry.space_group_name_H-M   'P 1'
#
loop_
_entity.id
_entity.type
_entity.pdbx_description
1 polymer ?
#
loop_
_entity_poly.entity_id
_entity_poly.type
_entity_poly.pdbx_seq_one_letter_code
_entity_poly.pdbx_strand_id
1 'polypeptide(L)'
;MDIKLQFQICLQIILGFWFGSDYMSCNTVSNGYFFSTRPQFLLGGVEIDQDNIVDLLDEEMASMRQGRAFLSQINDNIPKTRSSMEQMLDTLEGQEKAPLSPTEFESLALSMVYSAYQSKQQEGKAEQLAWSGVLLRLANVTVSDLRGHYLIAYA
;
A
#
# COMPACT_ATOMS: atom_id res chain seq x y z
N MET A 1 14.69 -16.96 -0.17
CA MET A 1 14.43 -15.53 0.03
C MET A 1 13.30 -15.43 1.05
N ASP A 2 13.53 -14.76 2.18
CA ASP A 2 12.58 -14.73 3.31
C ASP A 2 11.32 -13.93 2.93
N ILE A 3 10.15 -14.38 3.41
CA ILE A 3 8.85 -13.83 3.02
C ILE A 3 8.61 -12.46 3.65
N LYS A 4 9.11 -12.26 4.88
CA LYS A 4 9.16 -10.94 5.53
C LYS A 4 9.91 -9.93 4.65
N LEU A 5 11.00 -10.38 4.03
CA LEU A 5 11.81 -9.55 3.14
C LEU A 5 11.03 -9.12 1.88
N GLN A 6 10.24 -10.00 1.27
CA GLN A 6 9.45 -9.65 0.09
C GLN A 6 8.35 -8.64 0.38
N PHE A 7 7.61 -8.83 1.49
CA PHE A 7 6.60 -7.87 1.92
C PHE A 7 7.24 -6.52 2.24
N GLN A 8 8.33 -6.54 3.00
CA GLN A 8 9.08 -5.34 3.35
C GLN A 8 9.59 -4.60 2.11
N ILE A 9 10.08 -5.30 1.08
CA ILE A 9 10.51 -4.69 -0.18
C ILE A 9 9.32 -4.08 -0.94
N CYS A 10 8.21 -4.81 -1.11
CA CYS A 10 7.03 -4.29 -1.80
C CYS A 10 6.46 -3.06 -1.09
N LEU A 11 6.40 -3.10 0.24
CA LEU A 11 5.95 -1.99 1.06
C LEU A 11 6.92 -0.81 0.99
N GLN A 12 8.24 -1.05 1.01
CA GLN A 12 9.24 0.01 0.86
C GLN A 12 9.16 0.72 -0.49
N ILE A 13 8.82 0.01 -1.57
CA ILE A 13 8.59 0.64 -2.88
C ILE A 13 7.37 1.56 -2.82
N ILE A 14 6.28 1.13 -2.18
CA ILE A 14 5.06 1.95 -2.02
C ILE A 14 5.31 3.14 -1.09
N LEU A 15 5.99 2.93 0.04
CA LEU A 15 6.39 4.01 0.95
C LEU A 15 7.33 5.00 0.23
N GLY A 16 8.27 4.53 -0.59
CA GLY A 16 9.10 5.40 -1.42
C GLY A 16 8.28 6.30 -2.36
N PHE A 17 7.16 5.79 -2.88
CA PHE A 17 6.22 6.57 -3.69
C PHE A 17 5.41 7.58 -2.86
N TRP A 18 4.94 7.18 -1.68
CA TRP A 18 4.16 8.01 -0.75
C TRP A 18 4.97 9.14 -0.11
N PHE A 19 6.20 8.86 0.32
CA PHE A 19 7.07 9.82 0.97
C PHE A 19 7.94 10.60 -0.03
N GLY A 20 8.16 10.07 -1.25
CA GLY A 20 9.02 10.66 -2.26
C GLY A 20 8.62 12.06 -2.75
N SER A 21 7.35 12.46 -2.59
CA SER A 21 6.85 13.76 -3.09
C SER A 21 7.00 14.95 -2.12
N ASP A 22 7.09 14.76 -0.80
CA ASP A 22 7.21 15.90 0.15
C ASP A 22 8.68 16.35 0.37
N TYR A 23 9.67 15.66 -0.20
CA TYR A 23 11.08 16.08 -0.09
C TYR A 23 11.49 17.20 -1.06
N MET A 24 10.60 17.68 -1.94
CA MET A 24 10.85 18.80 -2.87
C MET A 24 10.05 20.07 -2.57
N SER A 25 9.68 20.31 -1.31
CA SER A 25 9.18 21.64 -0.89
C SER A 25 9.67 22.02 0.51
N CYS A 26 10.98 22.12 0.71
CA CYS A 26 11.53 23.01 1.74
C CYS A 26 11.92 24.33 1.09
N ASN A 27 11.07 25.34 1.31
CA ASN A 27 11.35 26.72 0.97
C ASN A 27 12.70 27.16 1.55
N THR A 28 13.43 27.93 0.76
CA THR A 28 14.65 28.65 1.12
C THR A 28 14.46 29.48 2.39
N VAL A 29 14.96 28.97 3.52
CA VAL A 29 15.38 29.79 4.66
C VAL A 29 16.76 29.31 5.13
N SER A 30 17.59 30.32 5.35
CA SER A 30 19.04 30.31 5.51
C SER A 30 19.58 29.36 6.59
N ASN A 31 20.78 28.84 6.31
CA ASN A 31 21.77 28.30 7.25
C ASN A 31 21.38 27.09 8.12
N GLY A 32 21.73 25.90 7.60
CA GLY A 32 21.80 24.68 8.39
C GLY A 32 21.57 23.46 7.51
N TYR A 33 22.61 23.05 6.78
CA TYR A 33 22.54 21.90 5.89
C TYR A 33 22.23 20.61 6.67
N PHE A 34 20.96 20.21 6.70
CA PHE A 34 20.58 18.82 6.93
C PHE A 34 20.30 18.19 5.56
N PHE A 35 21.36 17.97 4.78
CA PHE A 35 21.29 17.04 3.66
C PHE A 35 21.23 15.63 4.25
N SER A 36 20.02 15.09 4.45
CA SER A 36 19.86 13.66 4.73
C SER A 36 20.01 12.89 3.41
N THR A 37 21.25 12.75 2.94
CA THR A 37 21.61 11.86 1.85
C THR A 37 21.91 10.48 2.42
N ARG A 38 20.86 9.71 2.79
CA ARG A 38 20.86 8.23 2.78
C ARG A 38 19.48 7.65 3.11
N PRO A 39 19.03 6.57 2.44
CA PRO A 39 17.78 5.86 2.73
C PRO A 39 17.85 5.00 4.01
N GLN A 40 18.58 5.44 5.04
CA GLN A 40 18.64 4.77 6.35
C GLN A 40 17.44 5.14 7.24
N PHE A 41 16.74 6.23 6.94
CA PHE A 41 15.45 6.58 7.54
C PHE A 41 14.32 5.61 7.14
N LEU A 42 14.42 4.96 5.97
CA LEU A 42 13.44 3.97 5.48
C LEU A 42 13.62 2.56 6.09
N LEU A 43 14.56 2.38 7.03
CA LEU A 43 14.95 1.07 7.57
C LEU A 43 14.20 0.64 8.83
N GLY A 44 13.34 1.48 9.42
CA GLY A 44 12.60 1.10 10.62
C GLY A 44 11.61 -0.04 10.41
N GLY A 45 11.09 -0.25 9.20
CA GLY A 45 10.18 -1.35 8.93
C GLY A 45 8.77 -1.14 9.49
N VAL A 46 7.90 -2.08 9.11
CA VAL A 46 6.47 -2.05 9.43
C VAL A 46 6.12 -3.35 10.11
N GLU A 47 5.40 -3.26 11.21
CA GLU A 47 4.88 -4.41 11.94
C GLU A 47 3.37 -4.51 11.75
N ILE A 48 2.86 -5.74 11.74
CA ILE A 48 1.43 -6.03 11.74
C ILE A 48 1.20 -6.86 12.99
N ASP A 49 0.40 -6.32 13.91
CA ASP A 49 0.11 -6.97 15.18
C ASP A 49 -0.92 -8.10 15.03
N GLN A 50 -1.30 -8.72 16.15
CA GLN A 50 -2.27 -9.82 16.17
C GLN A 50 -3.68 -9.37 15.76
N ASP A 51 -3.99 -8.08 15.90
CA ASP A 51 -5.26 -7.47 15.52
C ASP A 51 -5.24 -6.97 14.06
N ASN A 52 -4.16 -7.23 13.31
CA ASN A 52 -3.89 -6.75 11.95
C ASN A 52 -3.79 -5.22 11.82
N ILE A 53 -3.46 -4.55 12.93
CA ILE A 53 -3.09 -3.14 12.94
C ILE A 53 -1.66 -3.03 12.46
N VAL A 54 -1.44 -2.09 11.54
CA VAL A 54 -0.14 -1.82 10.96
C VAL A 54 0.50 -0.68 11.72
N ASP A 55 1.73 -0.88 12.18
CA ASP A 55 2.53 0.13 12.88
C ASP A 55 3.85 0.40 12.17
N LEU A 56 4.29 1.66 12.22
CA LEU A 56 5.63 2.07 11.79
C LEU A 56 6.56 1.96 13.00
N LEU A 57 7.58 1.12 12.93
CA LEU A 57 8.52 0.94 14.04
C LEU A 57 9.49 2.11 14.21
N ASP A 58 9.65 2.92 13.16
CA ASP A 58 10.41 4.16 13.24
C ASP A 58 9.52 5.27 13.83
N GLU A 59 9.86 5.71 15.04
CA GLU A 59 9.14 6.75 15.76
C GLU A 59 9.18 8.10 15.01
N GLU A 60 10.29 8.42 14.33
CA GLU A 60 10.38 9.63 13.53
C GLU A 60 9.40 9.56 12.35
N MET A 61 9.37 8.47 11.59
CA MET A 61 8.38 8.27 10.51
C MET A 61 6.94 8.29 11.01
N ALA A 62 6.64 7.58 12.11
CA ALA A 62 5.31 7.54 12.71
C ALA A 62 4.83 8.94 13.13
N SER A 63 5.76 9.80 13.58
CA SER A 63 5.48 11.19 13.96
C SER A 63 5.37 12.16 12.79
N MET A 64 5.75 11.77 11.55
CA MET A 64 5.57 12.62 10.38
C MET A 64 4.10 12.70 9.97
N ARG A 65 3.71 13.82 9.34
CA ARG A 65 2.37 13.99 8.76
C ARG A 65 2.06 12.86 7.77
N GLN A 66 3.00 12.52 6.90
CA GLN A 66 2.85 11.47 5.90
C GLN A 66 2.78 10.07 6.54
N GLY A 67 3.55 9.80 7.62
CA GLY A 67 3.45 8.55 8.35
C GLY A 67 2.10 8.34 9.01
N ARG A 68 1.55 9.38 9.66
CA ARG A 68 0.18 9.35 10.18
C ARG A 68 -0.87 9.16 9.09
N ALA A 69 -0.69 9.81 7.94
CA ALA A 69 -1.60 9.65 6.81
C ALA A 69 -1.57 8.22 6.24
N PHE A 70 -0.37 7.64 6.10
CA PHE A 70 -0.21 6.24 5.71
C PHE A 70 -0.86 5.29 6.71
N LEU A 71 -0.59 5.47 8.02
CA LEU A 71 -1.17 4.64 9.08
C LEU A 71 -2.70 4.70 9.10
N SER A 72 -3.27 5.91 8.96
CA SER A 72 -4.72 6.07 8.84
C SER A 72 -5.25 5.41 7.57
N GLN A 73 -4.58 5.59 6.42
CA GLN A 73 -5.00 4.96 5.16
C GLN A 73 -5.01 3.43 5.28
N ILE A 74 -3.93 2.82 5.76
CA ILE A 74 -3.82 1.36 5.80
C ILE A 74 -4.65 0.72 6.91
N ASN A 75 -4.91 1.40 8.02
CA ASN A 75 -5.67 0.85 9.14
C ASN A 75 -7.16 1.15 9.07
N ASP A 76 -7.54 2.34 8.61
CA ASP A 76 -8.94 2.78 8.60
C ASP A 76 -9.64 2.47 7.27
N ASN A 77 -8.91 2.55 6.14
CA ASN A 77 -9.52 2.48 4.81
C ASN A 77 -9.30 1.14 4.09
N ILE A 78 -8.37 0.30 4.55
CA ILE A 78 -8.10 -1.01 3.93
C ILE A 78 -8.84 -2.12 4.68
N PRO A 79 -9.71 -2.89 4.00
CA PRO A 79 -10.42 -4.00 4.62
C PRO A 79 -9.46 -5.05 5.22
N LYS A 80 -9.62 -5.36 6.51
CA LYS A 80 -8.75 -6.33 7.21
C LYS A 80 -9.27 -7.77 7.13
N THR A 81 -10.57 -7.94 6.92
CA THR A 81 -11.24 -9.24 6.80
C THR A 81 -11.44 -9.62 5.33
N ARG A 82 -11.35 -10.92 5.01
CA ARG A 82 -11.58 -11.43 3.65
C ARG A 82 -12.93 -11.00 3.06
N SER A 83 -14.01 -11.14 3.82
CA SER A 83 -15.36 -10.78 3.35
C SER A 83 -15.48 -9.32 2.94
N SER A 84 -14.94 -8.41 3.74
CA SER A 84 -14.95 -6.98 3.43
C SER A 84 -14.04 -6.64 2.24
N MET A 85 -12.93 -7.37 2.07
CA MET A 85 -12.07 -7.23 0.89
C MET A 85 -12.77 -7.71 -0.39
N GLU A 86 -13.50 -8.82 -0.31
CA GLU A 86 -14.33 -9.33 -1.42
C GLU A 86 -15.45 -8.35 -1.77
N GLN A 87 -16.11 -7.74 -0.78
CA GLN A 87 -17.13 -6.70 -1.01
C GLN A 87 -16.55 -5.45 -1.69
N MET A 88 -15.35 -5.02 -1.27
CA MET A 88 -14.63 -3.93 -1.94
C MET A 88 -14.32 -4.29 -3.40
N LEU A 89 -13.84 -5.51 -3.65
CA LEU A 89 -13.59 -6.02 -5.00
C LEU A 89 -14.85 -6.07 -5.86
N ASP A 90 -15.96 -6.58 -5.33
CA ASP A 90 -17.24 -6.64 -6.04
C ASP A 90 -17.72 -5.24 -6.44
N THR A 91 -17.45 -4.24 -5.58
CA THR A 91 -17.75 -2.83 -5.87
C THR A 91 -16.87 -2.31 -7.00
N LEU A 92 -15.55 -2.56 -6.96
CA LEU A 92 -14.60 -2.11 -7.98
C LEU A 92 -14.82 -2.80 -9.34
N GLU A 93 -15.16 -4.09 -9.34
CA GLU A 93 -15.47 -4.84 -10.56
C GLU A 93 -16.82 -4.44 -11.17
N GLY A 94 -17.76 -3.96 -10.33
CA GLY A 94 -19.09 -3.51 -10.74
C GLY A 94 -19.16 -2.06 -11.22
N GLN A 95 -18.12 -1.25 -10.97
CA GLN A 95 -18.03 0.12 -11.51
C GLN A 95 -17.94 0.07 -13.04
N GLU A 96 -18.62 1.00 -13.73
CA GLU A 96 -18.39 1.21 -15.16
C GLU A 96 -16.92 1.57 -15.40
N LYS A 97 -16.41 1.35 -16.63
CA LYS A 97 -14.99 1.45 -17.04
C LYS A 97 -14.39 2.87 -16.96
N ALA A 98 -14.73 3.65 -15.95
CA ALA A 98 -14.01 4.85 -15.59
C ALA A 98 -12.66 4.46 -14.98
N PRO A 99 -11.60 5.20 -15.32
CA PRO A 99 -10.34 5.22 -14.57
C PRO A 99 -10.58 5.33 -13.06
N LEU A 100 -9.87 4.53 -12.27
CA LEU A 100 -9.85 4.69 -10.82
C LEU A 100 -9.26 6.06 -10.47
N SER A 101 -9.85 6.70 -9.46
CA SER A 101 -9.23 7.89 -8.87
C SER A 101 -7.88 7.52 -8.22
N PRO A 102 -6.94 8.48 -8.07
CA PRO A 102 -5.65 8.21 -7.44
C PRO A 102 -5.78 7.54 -6.06
N THR A 103 -6.76 7.96 -5.26
CA THR A 103 -7.03 7.40 -3.92
C THR A 103 -7.59 5.97 -3.97
N GLU A 104 -8.45 5.66 -4.95
CA GLU A 104 -8.94 4.29 -5.16
C GLU A 104 -7.79 3.38 -5.61
N PHE A 105 -6.92 3.85 -6.50
CA PHE A 105 -5.74 3.10 -6.94
C PHE A 105 -4.75 2.86 -5.79
N GLU A 106 -4.49 3.85 -4.95
CA GLU A 106 -3.66 3.69 -3.75
C GLU A 106 -4.25 2.66 -2.79
N SER A 107 -5.58 2.72 -2.55
CA SER A 107 -6.28 1.76 -1.70
C SER A 107 -6.21 0.35 -2.27
N LEU A 108 -6.32 0.22 -3.60
CA LEU A 108 -6.16 -1.05 -4.30
C LEU A 108 -4.73 -1.59 -4.17
N ALA A 109 -3.70 -0.73 -4.27
CA ALA A 109 -2.30 -1.12 -4.11
C ALA A 109 -1.99 -1.63 -2.68
N LEU A 110 -2.48 -0.92 -1.66
CA LEU A 110 -2.35 -1.34 -0.26
C LEU A 110 -3.11 -2.65 0.01
N SER A 111 -4.30 -2.79 -0.58
CA SER A 111 -5.10 -4.03 -0.49
C SER A 111 -4.40 -5.23 -1.12
N MET A 112 -3.67 -5.03 -2.23
CA MET A 112 -2.84 -6.09 -2.83
C MET A 112 -1.71 -6.50 -1.88
N VAL A 113 -0.99 -5.53 -1.32
CA VAL A 113 0.11 -5.83 -0.39
C VAL A 113 -0.40 -6.55 0.86
N TYR A 114 -1.53 -6.11 1.41
CA TYR A 114 -2.17 -6.77 2.55
C TYR A 114 -2.65 -8.20 2.22
N SER A 115 -3.29 -8.40 1.07
CA SER A 115 -3.75 -9.73 0.64
C SER A 115 -2.60 -10.69 0.38
N ALA A 116 -1.49 -10.19 -0.18
CA ALA A 116 -0.27 -10.97 -0.36
C ALA A 116 0.35 -11.36 0.99
N TYR A 117 0.34 -10.46 1.98
CA TYR A 117 0.75 -10.77 3.34
C TYR A 117 -0.13 -11.86 3.95
N GLN A 118 -1.45 -11.67 3.94
CA GLN A 118 -2.39 -12.65 4.49
C GLN A 118 -2.25 -14.02 3.82
N SER A 119 -2.13 -14.08 2.49
CA SER A 119 -1.96 -15.36 1.78
C SER A 119 -0.75 -16.19 2.25
N LYS A 120 0.25 -15.57 2.87
CA LYS A 120 1.44 -16.24 3.37
C LYS A 120 1.44 -16.46 4.89
N GLN A 121 0.72 -15.64 5.64
CA GLN A 121 0.66 -15.73 7.10
C GLN A 121 -0.33 -16.77 7.61
N GLN A 122 -1.36 -17.11 6.83
CA GLN A 122 -2.36 -18.08 7.23
C GLN A 122 -1.76 -19.50 7.33
N GLU A 123 -1.96 -20.17 8.47
CA GLU A 123 -1.49 -21.54 8.69
C GLU A 123 -2.30 -22.56 7.87
N GLY A 124 -3.57 -22.25 7.60
CA GLY A 124 -4.48 -23.11 6.86
C GLY A 124 -4.37 -22.93 5.34
N LYS A 125 -4.13 -24.03 4.61
CA LYS A 125 -4.07 -24.01 3.13
C LYS A 125 -5.31 -23.42 2.47
N ALA A 126 -6.50 -23.65 3.03
CA ALA A 126 -7.75 -23.12 2.49
C ALA A 126 -7.80 -21.59 2.57
N GLU A 127 -7.45 -21.01 3.71
CA GLU A 127 -7.41 -19.56 3.91
C GLU A 127 -6.29 -18.91 3.09
N GLN A 128 -5.11 -19.54 3.04
CA GLN A 128 -4.03 -19.11 2.15
C GLN A 128 -4.49 -19.02 0.68
N LEU A 129 -5.18 -20.05 0.18
CA LEU A 129 -5.72 -20.06 -1.18
C LEU A 129 -6.82 -19.01 -1.37
N ALA A 130 -7.69 -18.80 -0.37
CA ALA A 130 -8.74 -17.80 -0.43
C ALA A 130 -8.14 -16.38 -0.56
N TRP A 131 -7.16 -16.03 0.28
CA TRP A 131 -6.43 -14.77 0.18
C TRP A 131 -5.61 -14.63 -1.11
N SER A 132 -5.05 -15.73 -1.62
CA SER A 132 -4.39 -15.74 -2.93
C SER A 132 -5.38 -15.43 -4.06
N GLY A 133 -6.62 -15.92 -3.96
CA GLY A 133 -7.69 -15.61 -4.90
C GLY A 133 -8.08 -14.13 -4.87
N VAL A 134 -8.19 -13.54 -3.67
CA VAL A 134 -8.42 -12.10 -3.49
C VAL A 134 -7.29 -11.28 -4.12
N LEU A 135 -6.02 -11.65 -3.88
CA LEU A 135 -4.87 -10.99 -4.49
C LEU A 135 -4.93 -11.01 -6.02
N LEU A 136 -5.30 -12.17 -6.60
CA LEU A 136 -5.42 -12.30 -8.05
C LEU A 136 -6.52 -11.40 -8.63
N ARG A 137 -7.67 -11.32 -7.96
CA ARG A 137 -8.76 -10.41 -8.36
C ARG A 137 -8.31 -8.95 -8.31
N LEU A 138 -7.65 -8.54 -7.23
CA LEU A 138 -7.11 -7.18 -7.10
C LEU A 138 -6.14 -6.86 -8.25
N ALA A 139 -5.20 -7.76 -8.56
CA ALA A 139 -4.27 -7.58 -9.66
C ALA A 139 -4.99 -7.45 -11.02
N ASN A 140 -6.08 -8.18 -11.21
CA ASN A 140 -6.86 -8.10 -12.45
C ASN A 140 -7.56 -6.74 -12.60
N VAL A 141 -8.11 -6.19 -11.50
CA VAL A 141 -8.67 -4.84 -11.48
C VAL A 141 -7.58 -3.82 -11.82
N THR A 142 -6.38 -3.92 -11.23
CA THR A 142 -5.24 -3.04 -11.55
C THR A 142 -4.89 -3.04 -13.03
N VAL A 143 -4.77 -4.23 -13.63
CA VAL A 143 -4.40 -4.37 -15.04
C VAL A 143 -5.50 -3.81 -15.95
N SER A 144 -6.77 -4.03 -15.59
CA SER A 144 -7.91 -3.49 -16.33
C SER A 144 -7.91 -1.96 -16.30
N ASP A 145 -7.70 -1.37 -15.13
CA ASP A 145 -7.62 0.08 -14.94
C ASP A 145 -6.46 0.68 -15.75
N LEU A 146 -5.24 0.17 -15.57
CA LEU A 146 -4.06 0.63 -16.31
C LEU A 146 -4.23 0.53 -17.84
N ARG A 147 -4.92 -0.51 -18.33
CA ARG A 147 -5.25 -0.64 -19.75
C ARG A 147 -6.28 0.42 -20.20
N GLY A 148 -7.29 0.71 -19.38
CA GLY A 148 -8.28 1.76 -19.63
C GLY A 148 -7.63 3.14 -19.77
N HIS A 149 -6.70 3.47 -18.87
CA HIS A 149 -5.92 4.70 -18.94
C HIS A 149 -5.15 4.84 -20.27
N TYR A 150 -4.53 3.76 -20.76
CA TYR A 150 -3.84 3.78 -22.05
C TYR A 150 -4.80 4.05 -23.21
N LEU A 151 -6.00 3.47 -23.20
CA LEU A 151 -6.97 3.67 -24.28
C LEU A 151 -7.55 5.09 -24.32
N ILE A 152 -7.68 5.76 -23.17
CA ILE A 152 -8.18 7.14 -23.09
C ILE A 152 -7.08 8.16 -23.42
N ALA A 153 -5.82 7.89 -23.06
CA ALA A 153 -4.70 8.80 -23.28
C ALA A 153 -4.30 8.98 -24.77
N TYR A 154 -4.73 8.07 -25.65
CA TYR A 154 -4.42 8.08 -27.09
C TYR A 154 -5.68 8.13 -27.99
N ALA A 155 -6.86 8.39 -27.43
CA ALA A 155 -8.11 8.63 -28.16
C ALA A 155 -8.31 10.13 -28.42
#